data_AF-A0A2E6KF45-F1
#
_entry.id   AF-A0A2E6KF45-F1
#
_cell.length_a   1.000
_cell.length_b   1.000
_cell.length_c   1.000
_cell.angle_alpha   90.00
_cell.angle_beta   90.00
_cell.angle_gamma   90.00
#
_symmetry.space_group_name_H-M   'P 1'
#
loop_
_entity.id
_entity.type
_entity.pdbx_description
1 polymer ?
#
loop_
_entity_poly.entity_id
_entity_poly.type
_entity_poly.pdbx_seq_one_letter_code
_entity_poly.pdbx_strand_id
1 'polypeptide(L)'
;MGVCELCGNERVSTKKTRTSTTIIDCCIKCSDSLGLSTINEKKYDTKNITKPLISRSSNYLIGTETEELIPNFHIKIRKEREIRGWDIKQLAEKTNEKVNMIQKIENGYRVTDATIKKLAKVLDINLFSPIVPQNERIIKSKEMKRMTMADANISNNDTVSKQKNTKIKKRRLGVSRVGGRKRKKD
;
A
#
# COMPACT_ATOMS: atom_id res chain seq x y z
N MET A 1 -17.89 -35.90 6.04
CA MET A 1 -17.38 -37.12 5.38
C MET A 1 -17.15 -36.79 3.93
N GLY A 2 -15.96 -37.08 3.40
CA GLY A 2 -15.53 -36.68 2.06
C GLY A 2 -15.49 -37.86 1.10
N VAL A 3 -15.06 -37.58 -0.13
CA VAL A 3 -14.74 -38.58 -1.15
C VAL A 3 -13.22 -38.77 -1.19
N CYS A 4 -12.76 -40.02 -1.27
CA CYS A 4 -11.34 -40.31 -1.42
C CYS A 4 -10.94 -40.20 -2.89
N GLU A 5 -10.04 -39.27 -3.22
CA GLU A 5 -9.58 -39.04 -4.60
C GLU A 5 -8.66 -40.15 -5.15
N LEU A 6 -8.18 -41.07 -4.28
CA LEU A 6 -7.36 -42.22 -4.69
C LEU A 6 -8.16 -43.49 -4.99
N CYS A 7 -9.24 -43.74 -4.25
CA CYS A 7 -10.04 -44.97 -4.39
C CYS A 7 -11.50 -44.73 -4.76
N GLY A 8 -11.94 -43.48 -4.86
CA GLY A 8 -13.30 -43.11 -5.25
C GLY A 8 -14.38 -43.39 -4.20
N ASN A 9 -14.03 -43.94 -3.03
CA ASN A 9 -15.02 -44.23 -1.99
C ASN A 9 -15.62 -42.93 -1.44
N GLU A 10 -16.95 -42.88 -1.43
CA GLU A 10 -17.72 -41.81 -0.83
C GLU A 10 -17.99 -42.08 0.66
N ARG A 11 -18.24 -41.01 1.43
CA ARG A 11 -18.61 -41.07 2.86
C ARG A 11 -17.53 -41.64 3.79
N VAL A 12 -16.26 -41.45 3.45
CA VAL A 12 -15.12 -41.85 4.29
C VAL A 12 -14.45 -40.64 4.96
N SER A 13 -13.73 -40.88 6.06
CA SER A 13 -12.88 -39.84 6.67
C SER A 13 -11.67 -39.60 5.77
N THR A 14 -11.56 -38.38 5.25
CA THR A 14 -10.44 -37.98 4.40
C THR A 14 -9.44 -37.15 5.19
N LYS A 15 -8.16 -37.34 4.90
CA LYS A 15 -7.04 -36.54 5.38
C LYS A 15 -6.30 -35.96 4.18
N LYS A 16 -5.85 -34.72 4.29
CA LYS A 16 -4.98 -34.09 3.29
C LYS A 16 -3.61 -34.75 3.31
N THR A 17 -3.23 -35.38 2.21
CA THR A 17 -1.91 -35.99 2.01
C THR A 17 -1.25 -35.38 0.77
N ARG A 18 0.08 -35.33 0.75
CA ARG A 18 0.82 -34.89 -0.43
C ARG A 18 1.33 -36.10 -1.21
N THR A 19 0.88 -36.23 -2.45
CA THR A 19 1.47 -37.12 -3.45
C THR A 19 2.42 -36.28 -4.30
N SER A 20 3.51 -36.85 -4.82
CA SER A 20 4.59 -36.23 -5.62
C SER A 20 4.52 -34.70 -5.86
N THR A 21 3.51 -34.20 -6.57
CA THR A 21 3.35 -32.77 -6.89
C THR A 21 2.04 -32.14 -6.41
N THR A 22 1.07 -32.89 -5.90
CA THR A 22 -0.29 -32.42 -5.60
C THR A 22 -0.74 -32.80 -4.19
N ILE A 23 -1.61 -31.96 -3.61
CA ILE A 23 -2.24 -32.22 -2.31
C ILE A 23 -3.63 -32.78 -2.59
N ILE A 24 -3.92 -33.94 -2.02
CA ILE A 24 -5.10 -34.75 -2.32
C ILE A 24 -5.76 -35.20 -1.01
N ASP A 25 -7.09 -35.27 -1.00
CA ASP A 25 -7.87 -35.81 0.12
C ASP A 25 -8.01 -37.34 0.02
N CYS A 26 -7.41 -38.05 0.96
CA CYS A 26 -7.29 -39.51 0.92
C CYS A 26 -7.86 -40.15 2.18
N CYS A 27 -8.45 -41.35 2.06
CA CYS A 27 -8.89 -42.14 3.20
C CYS A 27 -7.71 -42.80 3.92
N ILE A 28 -7.90 -43.19 5.18
CA ILE A 28 -6.85 -43.79 6.03
C ILE A 28 -6.23 -45.04 5.37
N LYS A 29 -7.05 -45.90 4.75
CA LYS A 29 -6.56 -47.11 4.08
C LYS A 29 -5.59 -46.80 2.93
N CYS A 30 -5.89 -45.77 2.14
CA CYS A 30 -5.04 -45.36 1.01
C CYS A 30 -3.78 -44.64 1.47
N SER A 31 -3.85 -43.82 2.53
CA SER A 31 -2.64 -43.21 3.09
C SER A 31 -1.69 -44.25 3.66
N ASP A 32 -2.22 -45.28 4.31
CA ASP A 32 -1.40 -46.32 4.96
C ASP A 32 -0.81 -47.28 3.93
N SER A 33 -1.59 -47.70 2.93
CA SER A 33 -1.12 -48.60 1.86
C SER A 33 -0.07 -47.97 0.96
N LEU A 34 -0.07 -46.63 0.79
CA LEU A 34 0.85 -45.90 -0.07
C LEU A 34 1.94 -45.16 0.73
N GLY A 35 1.94 -45.26 2.07
CA GLY A 35 2.93 -44.62 2.93
C GLY A 35 2.98 -43.09 2.82
N LEU A 36 1.84 -42.43 2.55
CA LEU A 36 1.79 -40.98 2.34
C LEU A 36 1.79 -40.22 3.67
N SER A 37 2.59 -39.16 3.77
CA SER A 37 2.62 -38.31 4.97
C SER A 37 1.39 -37.40 5.03
N THR A 38 0.63 -37.49 6.12
CA THR A 38 -0.53 -36.63 6.39
C THR A 38 -0.08 -35.23 6.78
N ILE A 39 -0.58 -34.21 6.07
CA ILE A 39 -0.33 -32.82 6.42
C ILE A 39 -1.31 -32.45 7.53
N ASN A 40 -0.87 -32.63 8.77
CA ASN A 40 -1.58 -32.07 9.92
C ASN A 40 -1.25 -30.57 9.95
N GLU A 41 -2.21 -29.74 9.51
CA GLU A 41 -2.18 -28.30 9.81
C GLU A 41 -2.17 -28.18 11.34
N LYS A 42 -0.99 -27.99 11.94
CA LYS A 42 -0.88 -27.68 13.37
C LYS A 42 -1.71 -26.41 13.57
N LYS A 43 -2.85 -26.55 14.25
CA LYS A 43 -3.57 -25.40 14.77
C LYS A 43 -2.60 -24.71 15.71
N TYR A 44 -2.03 -23.60 15.28
CA TYR A 44 -1.31 -22.73 16.19
C TYR A 44 -2.35 -22.30 17.23
N ASP A 45 -2.24 -22.83 18.45
CA ASP A 45 -2.96 -22.31 19.59
C ASP A 45 -2.61 -20.83 19.69
N THR A 46 -3.55 -19.98 19.25
CA THR A 46 -3.52 -18.56 19.54
C THR A 46 -3.86 -18.43 21.02
N LYS A 47 -2.89 -18.75 21.88
CA LYS A 47 -2.91 -18.29 23.26
C LYS A 47 -2.94 -16.78 23.18
N ASN A 48 -4.13 -16.20 23.39
CA ASN A 48 -4.35 -14.77 23.51
C ASN A 48 -3.53 -14.26 24.69
N ILE A 49 -2.28 -13.90 24.42
CA ILE A 49 -1.50 -13.08 25.33
C ILE A 49 -2.06 -11.68 25.17
N THR A 50 -3.01 -11.31 26.04
CA THR A 50 -3.47 -9.93 26.21
C THR A 50 -2.32 -9.11 26.77
N LYS A 51 -1.43 -8.64 25.89
CA LYS A 51 -0.50 -7.55 26.20
C LYS A 51 -1.33 -6.26 26.25
N PRO A 52 -1.09 -5.36 27.22
CA PRO A 52 -1.85 -4.12 27.31
C PRO A 52 -1.66 -3.31 26.03
N LEU A 53 -2.79 -2.82 25.50
CA LEU A 53 -2.88 -1.93 24.35
C LEU A 53 -2.18 -0.61 24.71
N ILE A 54 -0.85 -0.59 24.55
CA ILE A 54 -0.14 0.64 24.30
C ILE A 54 -0.68 1.12 22.96
N SER A 55 -1.43 2.21 22.99
CA SER A 55 -1.83 3.01 21.83
C SER A 55 -0.60 3.38 21.00
N ARG A 56 -0.16 2.45 20.15
CA ARG A 56 0.72 2.76 19.03
C ARG A 56 -0.17 3.21 17.89
N SER A 57 -0.52 4.49 17.95
CA SER A 57 -0.72 5.27 16.75
C SER A 57 0.55 5.15 15.91
N SER A 58 0.57 4.21 14.98
CA SER A 58 1.44 4.24 13.81
C SER A 58 0.97 3.11 12.91
N ASN A 59 0.07 3.47 12.00
CA ASN A 59 -0.13 2.67 10.82
C ASN A 59 1.22 2.66 10.08
N TYR A 60 1.97 1.58 10.23
CA TYR A 60 3.19 1.32 9.49
C TYR A 60 2.80 1.15 8.02
N LEU A 61 2.77 2.26 7.28
CA LEU A 61 2.66 2.26 5.84
C LEU A 61 4.00 1.75 5.27
N ILE A 62 3.92 0.88 4.27
CA ILE A 62 5.07 0.36 3.55
C ILE A 62 5.78 1.54 2.86
N GLY A 63 7.02 1.83 3.26
CA GLY A 63 7.82 2.99 2.84
C GLY A 63 8.48 3.66 4.05
N THR A 64 9.60 3.11 4.53
CA THR A 64 10.28 3.51 5.79
C THR A 64 11.07 4.82 5.68
N GLU A 65 10.63 5.76 4.85
CA GLU A 65 11.23 7.09 4.80
C GLU A 65 10.52 7.96 5.83
N THR A 66 11.24 8.43 6.84
CA THR A 66 10.71 9.29 7.92
C THR A 66 10.80 10.77 7.58
N GLU A 67 11.59 11.11 6.56
CA GLU A 67 11.98 12.47 6.21
C GLU A 67 11.84 12.69 4.70
N GLU A 68 11.31 13.85 4.33
CA GLU A 68 11.14 14.31 2.96
C GLU A 68 12.06 15.51 2.69
N LEU A 69 12.46 15.68 1.42
CA LEU A 69 13.23 16.85 0.99
C LEU A 69 12.34 18.10 1.02
N ILE A 70 12.83 19.17 1.66
CA ILE A 70 12.10 20.44 1.78
C ILE A 70 11.90 21.07 0.39
N PRO A 71 10.71 21.66 0.10
CA PRO A 71 10.52 22.44 -1.11
C PRO A 71 11.50 23.62 -1.17
N ASN A 72 11.92 24.02 -2.37
CA ASN A 72 12.88 25.11 -2.57
C ASN A 72 14.28 24.88 -1.95
N PHE A 73 14.70 23.62 -1.80
CA PHE A 73 16.06 23.27 -1.34
C PHE A 73 17.18 23.94 -2.14
N HIS A 74 17.01 24.10 -3.46
CA HIS A 74 18.00 24.71 -4.35
C HIS A 74 18.32 26.17 -3.98
N ILE A 75 17.32 26.93 -3.53
CA ILE A 75 17.49 28.32 -3.08
C ILE A 75 18.30 28.36 -1.80
N LYS A 76 18.03 27.44 -0.85
CA LYS A 76 18.82 27.34 0.39
C LYS A 76 20.29 27.03 0.08
N ILE A 77 20.55 26.06 -0.79
CA ILE A 77 21.92 25.70 -1.18
C ILE A 77 22.64 26.90 -1.80
N ARG A 78 21.99 27.63 -2.71
CA ARG A 78 22.58 28.81 -3.36
C ARG A 78 22.91 29.92 -2.35
N LYS A 79 21.97 30.26 -1.47
CA LYS A 79 22.17 31.29 -0.44
C LYS A 79 23.35 30.96 0.46
N GLU A 80 23.46 29.71 0.89
CA GLU A 80 24.51 29.27 1.81
C GLU A 80 25.87 29.20 1.12
N ARG A 81 25.88 28.84 -0.17
CA ARG A 81 27.08 28.95 -1.01
C ARG A 81 27.54 30.42 -1.11
N GLU A 82 26.62 31.35 -1.35
CA GLU A 82 26.92 32.79 -1.45
C GLU A 82 27.39 33.39 -0.13
N ILE A 83 26.76 33.03 1.00
CA ILE A 83 27.16 33.47 2.35
C ILE A 83 28.60 33.02 2.65
N ARG A 84 28.96 31.80 2.27
CA ARG A 84 30.32 31.26 2.44
C ARG A 84 31.31 31.76 1.38
N GLY A 85 30.84 32.50 0.37
CA GLY A 85 31.66 33.02 -0.72
C GLY A 85 32.27 31.94 -1.61
N TRP A 86 31.63 30.76 -1.70
CA TRP A 86 32.18 29.64 -2.48
C TRP A 86 31.75 29.71 -3.93
N ASP A 87 32.68 29.40 -4.82
CA ASP A 87 32.35 29.22 -6.21
C ASP A 87 31.75 27.82 -6.46
N ILE A 88 31.02 27.63 -7.56
CA ILE A 88 30.35 26.34 -7.84
C ILE A 88 31.39 25.20 -7.96
N LYS A 89 32.57 25.50 -8.51
CA LYS A 89 33.69 24.56 -8.59
C LYS A 89 34.22 24.17 -7.21
N GLN A 90 34.37 25.13 -6.30
CA GLN A 90 34.86 24.88 -4.95
C GLN A 90 33.87 24.04 -4.13
N LEU A 91 32.56 24.28 -4.30
CA LEU A 91 31.53 23.44 -3.67
C LEU A 91 31.58 22.00 -4.22
N ALA A 92 31.86 21.83 -5.51
CA ALA A 92 32.00 20.53 -6.18
C ALA A 92 33.19 19.74 -5.63
N GLU A 93 34.33 20.40 -5.46
CA GLU A 93 35.52 19.80 -4.86
C GLU A 93 35.27 19.39 -3.40
N LYS A 94 34.66 20.25 -2.58
CA LYS A 94 34.38 19.92 -1.17
C LYS A 94 33.37 18.78 -0.99
N THR A 95 32.44 18.63 -1.93
CA THR A 95 31.40 17.60 -1.87
C THR A 95 31.79 16.31 -2.60
N ASN A 96 32.94 16.31 -3.28
CA ASN A 96 33.39 15.24 -4.18
C ASN A 96 32.33 14.88 -5.24
N GLU A 97 31.70 15.88 -5.84
CA GLU A 97 30.69 15.73 -6.89
C GLU A 97 31.09 16.49 -8.16
N LYS A 98 30.47 16.16 -9.30
CA LYS A 98 30.75 16.86 -10.58
C LYS A 98 30.17 18.28 -10.56
N VAL A 99 30.89 19.25 -11.11
CA VAL A 99 30.45 20.65 -11.25
C VAL A 99 29.06 20.75 -11.91
N ASN A 100 28.85 20.01 -13.01
CA ASN A 100 27.57 19.98 -13.72
C ASN A 100 26.42 19.44 -12.85
N MET A 101 26.72 18.56 -11.90
CA MET A 101 25.71 18.03 -10.97
C MET A 101 25.25 19.11 -10.00
N ILE A 102 26.19 19.88 -9.45
CA ILE A 102 25.88 20.99 -8.54
C ILE A 102 25.10 22.09 -9.25
N GLN A 103 25.47 22.44 -10.49
CA GLN A 103 24.71 23.39 -11.29
C GLN A 103 23.26 22.94 -11.48
N LYS A 104 23.03 21.65 -11.78
CA LYS A 104 21.68 21.08 -11.89
C LYS A 104 20.91 21.19 -10.57
N ILE A 105 21.57 20.89 -9.44
CA ILE A 105 20.98 20.97 -8.11
C ILE A 105 20.59 22.42 -7.78
N GLU A 106 21.46 23.40 -8.02
CA GLU A 106 21.16 24.83 -7.81
C GLU A 106 20.06 25.35 -8.73
N ASN A 107 19.85 24.71 -9.89
CA ASN A 107 18.73 25.01 -10.80
C ASN A 107 17.42 24.32 -10.41
N GLY A 108 17.41 23.53 -9.33
CA GLY A 108 16.20 22.86 -8.82
C GLY A 108 16.01 21.41 -9.27
N TYR A 109 16.97 20.83 -9.98
CA TYR A 109 16.89 19.42 -10.36
C TYR A 109 17.13 18.52 -9.13
N ARG A 110 16.20 17.60 -8.88
CA ARG A 110 16.33 16.60 -7.81
C ARG A 110 17.17 15.42 -8.30
N VAL A 111 18.36 15.27 -7.71
CA VAL A 111 19.27 14.13 -7.92
C VAL A 111 19.03 13.08 -6.81
N THR A 112 19.95 12.14 -6.62
CA THR A 112 19.90 11.08 -5.63
C THR A 112 20.07 11.66 -4.23
N ASP A 113 19.30 11.15 -3.26
CA ASP A 113 19.31 11.66 -1.89
C ASP A 113 20.67 11.53 -1.20
N ALA A 114 21.51 10.58 -1.63
CA ALA A 114 22.89 10.47 -1.16
C ALA A 114 23.71 11.74 -1.46
N THR A 115 23.58 12.32 -2.65
CA THR A 115 24.30 13.55 -3.03
C THR A 115 23.78 14.76 -2.25
N ILE A 116 22.46 14.84 -2.07
CA ILE A 116 21.81 15.91 -1.30
C ILE A 116 22.21 15.84 0.18
N LYS A 117 22.33 14.63 0.74
CA LYS A 117 22.82 14.43 2.12
C LYS A 117 24.29 14.81 2.29
N LYS A 118 25.14 14.61 1.28
CA LYS A 118 26.52 15.14 1.29
C LYS A 118 26.55 16.66 1.29
N LEU A 119 25.74 17.30 0.45
CA LEU A 119 25.62 18.76 0.40
C LEU A 119 25.13 19.34 1.73
N ALA A 120 24.11 18.72 2.32
CA ALA A 120 23.61 19.08 3.65
C ALA A 120 24.71 19.04 4.71
N LYS A 121 25.60 18.02 4.67
CA LYS A 121 26.73 17.90 5.59
C LYS A 121 27.84 18.93 5.35
N VAL A 122 28.21 19.19 4.10
CA VAL A 122 29.30 20.14 3.80
C VAL A 122 28.91 21.59 4.09
N LEU A 123 27.63 21.91 3.91
CA LEU A 123 27.08 23.23 4.17
C LEU A 123 26.47 23.37 5.58
N ASP A 124 26.43 22.29 6.37
CA ASP A 124 25.84 22.25 7.72
C ASP A 124 24.37 22.74 7.78
N ILE A 125 23.55 22.35 6.79
CA ILE A 125 22.13 22.77 6.68
C ILE A 125 21.21 21.56 6.74
N ASN A 126 20.05 21.73 7.39
CA ASN A 126 18.96 20.76 7.34
C ASN A 126 18.13 20.95 6.05
N LEU A 127 18.34 20.07 5.08
CA LEU A 127 17.56 20.00 3.83
C LEU A 127 16.36 19.05 3.90
N PHE A 128 16.34 18.14 4.88
CA PHE A 128 15.26 17.17 5.08
C PHE A 128 14.36 17.59 6.24
N SER A 129 13.06 17.35 6.11
CA SER A 129 12.03 17.64 7.11
C SER A 129 11.23 16.37 7.40
N PRO A 130 10.78 16.13 8.64
CA PRO A 130 9.88 15.03 8.92
C PRO A 130 8.60 15.15 8.10
N ILE A 131 8.08 13.99 7.68
CA ILE A 131 6.86 13.88 6.89
C ILE A 131 5.68 14.17 7.81
N VAL A 132 5.06 15.33 7.63
CA VAL A 132 3.80 15.66 8.30
C VAL A 132 2.67 15.30 7.34
N PRO A 133 1.82 14.31 7.64
CA PRO A 133 0.71 13.96 6.76
C PRO A 133 -0.28 15.12 6.72
N GLN A 134 -0.25 15.93 5.66
CA GLN A 134 -1.17 17.07 5.50
C GLN A 134 -2.61 16.63 5.18
N ASN A 135 -2.80 15.36 4.85
CA ASN A 135 -4.09 14.79 4.44
C ASN A 135 -4.74 14.01 5.59
N GLU A 136 -5.01 14.68 6.70
CA GLU A 136 -5.97 14.17 7.66
C GLU A 136 -7.36 14.35 7.08
N ARG A 137 -7.95 13.26 6.54
CA ARG A 137 -9.40 13.25 6.34
C ARG A 137 -10.02 13.31 7.72
N ILE A 138 -10.64 14.43 8.06
CA ILE A 138 -11.50 14.55 9.22
C ILE A 138 -12.68 13.61 8.98
N ILE A 139 -12.54 12.36 9.43
CA ILE A 139 -13.66 11.45 9.54
C ILE A 139 -14.48 12.03 10.68
N LYS A 140 -15.59 12.70 10.36
CA LYS A 140 -16.58 13.05 11.38
C LYS A 140 -16.87 11.76 12.11
N SER A 141 -16.57 11.71 13.41
CA SER A 141 -16.99 10.60 14.25
C SER A 141 -18.48 10.42 13.99
N LYS A 142 -18.92 9.17 13.85
CA LYS A 142 -20.33 8.86 13.71
C LYS A 142 -20.98 9.35 15.00
N GLU A 143 -21.50 10.59 15.00
CA GLU A 143 -22.49 11.02 15.98
C GLU A 143 -23.47 9.86 16.08
N MET A 144 -23.88 9.52 17.30
CA MET A 144 -24.89 8.49 17.55
C MET A 144 -26.18 8.93 16.83
N LYS A 145 -26.24 8.65 15.53
CA LYS A 145 -27.38 8.93 14.68
C LYS A 145 -28.48 8.10 15.27
N ARG A 146 -29.45 8.77 15.89
CA ARG A 146 -30.67 8.14 16.38
C ARG A 146 -31.20 7.30 15.22
N MET A 147 -31.36 6.00 15.47
CA MET A 147 -31.87 5.06 14.48
C MET A 147 -33.15 5.66 13.89
N THR A 148 -33.16 5.87 12.58
CA THR A 148 -34.36 6.33 11.91
C THR A 148 -35.30 5.14 11.70
N MET A 149 -36.61 5.35 11.60
CA MET A 149 -37.57 4.25 11.33
C MET A 149 -37.18 3.42 10.08
N ALA A 150 -36.44 4.02 9.14
CA ALA A 150 -35.87 3.35 7.97
C ALA A 150 -34.78 2.30 8.29
N ASP A 151 -34.08 2.41 9.43
CA ASP A 151 -33.04 1.47 9.86
C ASP A 151 -33.62 0.24 10.59
N ALA A 152 -34.89 0.30 11.03
CA ALA A 152 -35.55 -0.75 11.82
C ALA A 152 -36.12 -1.91 10.97
N ASN A 153 -36.21 -1.75 9.64
CA ASN A 153 -36.78 -2.76 8.73
C ASN A 153 -35.72 -3.68 8.10
N ILE A 154 -34.68 -4.05 8.84
CA ILE A 154 -33.83 -5.18 8.46
C ILE A 154 -34.36 -6.40 9.20
N SER A 155 -35.44 -6.97 8.67
CA SER A 155 -35.91 -8.28 9.09
C SER A 155 -34.78 -9.28 8.90
N ASN A 156 -34.49 -10.05 9.95
CA ASN A 156 -33.53 -11.16 9.94
C ASN A 156 -33.97 -12.21 8.91
N ASN A 157 -33.60 -12.01 7.65
CA ASN A 157 -33.60 -13.00 6.58
C ASN A 157 -32.96 -12.34 5.37
N ASP A 158 -31.64 -12.18 5.40
CA ASP A 158 -30.86 -12.08 4.17
C ASP A 158 -29.47 -12.64 4.44
N THR A 159 -29.27 -13.88 3.97
CA THR A 159 -27.97 -14.35 3.51
C THR A 159 -27.27 -13.20 2.79
N VAL A 160 -26.03 -12.90 3.19
CA VAL A 160 -25.17 -11.86 2.62
C VAL A 160 -25.34 -11.77 1.10
N SER A 161 -26.23 -10.88 0.65
CA SER A 161 -26.35 -10.54 -0.75
C SER A 161 -25.30 -9.46 -0.96
N LYS A 162 -24.21 -9.84 -1.63
CA LYS A 162 -23.18 -8.90 -2.11
C LYS A 162 -23.92 -7.81 -2.89
N GLN A 163 -24.14 -6.66 -2.27
CA GLN A 163 -24.64 -5.48 -2.97
C GLN A 163 -23.61 -5.17 -4.05
N LYS A 164 -23.97 -5.49 -5.30
CA LYS A 164 -23.18 -5.12 -6.47
C LYS A 164 -23.07 -3.60 -6.42
N ASN A 165 -21.84 -3.09 -6.25
CA ASN A 165 -21.54 -1.69 -6.49
C ASN A 165 -22.03 -1.35 -7.89
N THR A 166 -23.20 -0.73 -8.01
CA THR A 166 -23.64 -0.13 -9.26
C THR A 166 -22.69 1.02 -9.49
N LYS A 167 -21.67 0.78 -10.32
CA LYS A 167 -20.77 1.83 -10.78
C LYS A 167 -21.65 2.93 -11.36
N ILE A 168 -21.81 4.04 -10.63
CA ILE A 168 -22.36 5.26 -11.17
C ILE A 168 -21.49 5.57 -12.39
N LYS A 169 -22.05 5.42 -13.59
CA LYS A 169 -21.35 5.71 -14.85
C LYS A 169 -21.03 7.20 -14.83
N LYS A 170 -19.84 7.55 -14.32
CA LYS A 170 -19.32 8.91 -14.42
C LYS A 170 -19.24 9.26 -15.89
N ARG A 171 -19.68 10.48 -16.23
CA ARG A 171 -19.61 11.02 -17.58
C ARG A 171 -18.16 10.92 -18.07
N ARG A 172 -17.93 10.34 -19.24
CA ARG A 172 -16.66 10.51 -19.95
C ARG A 172 -16.52 12.01 -20.24
N LEU A 173 -15.48 12.63 -19.69
CA LEU A 173 -15.05 13.96 -20.10
C LEU A 173 -14.76 13.90 -21.61
N GLY A 174 -15.39 14.78 -22.40
CA GLY A 174 -15.08 14.93 -23.83
C GLY A 174 -16.15 14.49 -24.84
N VAL A 175 -17.37 14.08 -24.44
CA VAL A 175 -18.47 13.84 -25.40
C VAL A 175 -19.44 15.02 -25.38
N SER A 176 -19.42 15.85 -26.42
CA SER A 176 -20.39 16.93 -26.60
C SER A 176 -21.78 16.35 -26.92
N ARG A 177 -22.84 16.98 -26.40
CA ARG A 177 -24.24 16.58 -26.62
C ARG A 177 -24.78 16.98 -28.00
N VAL A 178 -23.91 17.26 -28.96
CA VAL A 178 -24.35 17.72 -30.28
C VAL A 178 -24.60 16.46 -31.11
N GLY A 179 -25.86 16.03 -31.15
CA GLY A 179 -26.33 15.00 -32.05
C GLY A 179 -25.95 15.33 -33.50
N GLY A 180 -25.80 14.29 -34.33
CA GLY A 180 -25.41 14.42 -35.73
C GLY A 180 -26.25 15.48 -36.46
N ARG A 181 -25.57 16.40 -37.17
CA ARG A 181 -26.20 17.39 -38.04
C ARG A 181 -27.16 16.65 -38.98
N LYS A 182 -28.47 16.86 -38.86
CA LYS A 182 -29.43 16.39 -39.86
C LYS A 182 -29.03 17.02 -41.20
N ARG A 183 -28.70 16.20 -42.19
CA ARG A 183 -28.55 16.64 -43.58
C ARG A 183 -29.89 17.24 -44.02
N LYS A 184 -29.88 18.50 -44.47
CA LYS A 184 -31.02 19.06 -45.22
C LYS A 184 -31.22 18.16 -46.45
N LYS A 185 -32.46 17.70 -46.65
CA LYS A 185 -32.88 17.19 -47.95
C LYS A 185 -33.34 18.40 -48.76
N ASP A 186 -32.80 18.50 -49.96
CA ASP A 186 -33.27 19.38 -51.02
C ASP A 186 -34.70 19.00 -51.46
#